data_AF-A0A4Q3WXQ6-F1
#
_entry.id   AF-A0A4Q3WXQ6-F1
#
_cell.length_a   1.000
_cell.length_b   1.000
_cell.length_c   1.000
_cell.angle_alpha   90.00
_cell.angle_beta   90.00
_cell.angle_gamma   90.00
#
_symmetry.space_group_name_H-M   'P 1'
#
loop_
_entity.id
_entity.type
_entity.pdbx_description
1 polymer ?
#
loop_
_entity_poly.entity_id
_entity_poly.type
_entity_poly.pdbx_seq_one_letter_code
_entity_poly.pdbx_strand_id
1 'polypeptide(L)' 'LLALASLLRIPVEMHNVAPERIFRPAAWNRFGGAHDTGADYRACQTYGPLYS' A
#
# COMPACT_ATOMS: atom_id res chain seq x y z
N LEU A 1 -3.87 10.97 -0.05
CA LEU A 1 -2.44 10.68 0.23
C LEU A 1 -2.12 9.18 0.16
N LEU A 2 -2.88 8.29 0.81
CA LEU A 2 -2.61 6.83 0.77
C LEU A 2 -2.56 6.25 -0.65
N ALA A 3 -3.51 6.59 -1.53
CA ALA A 3 -3.51 6.11 -2.91
C ALA A 3 -2.22 6.53 -3.66
N LEU A 4 -1.77 7.76 -3.48
CA LEU A 4 -0.51 8.25 -4.07
C LEU A 4 0.71 7.51 -3.51
N ALA A 5 0.76 7.30 -2.18
CA ALA A 5 1.83 6.55 -1.54
C ALA A 5 1.91 5.11 -2.10
N SER A 6 0.76 4.45 -2.32
CA SER A 6 0.72 3.11 -2.91
C SER A 6 1.22 3.07 -4.37
N LEU A 7 0.98 4.12 -5.16
CA LEU A 7 1.50 4.22 -6.53
C LEU A 7 3.02 4.41 -6.56
N LEU A 8 3.55 5.19 -5.61
CA LEU A 8 4.97 5.42 -5.42
C LEU A 8 5.69 4.30 -4.66
N ARG A 9 4.97 3.23 -4.28
CA ARG A 9 5.47 2.09 -3.49
C ARG A 9 6.11 2.54 -2.17
N ILE A 10 5.52 3.54 -1.52
CA ILE A 10 5.93 4.04 -0.21
C ILE A 10 5.02 3.40 0.85
N PRO A 11 5.57 2.61 1.79
CA PRO A 11 4.77 1.99 2.85
C PRO A 11 4.27 3.04 3.83
N VAL A 12 2.99 2.96 4.20
CA VAL A 12 2.37 3.84 5.20
C VAL A 12 2.16 3.07 6.49
N GLU A 13 2.99 3.33 7.50
CA GLU A 13 2.91 2.66 8.81
C GLU A 13 1.71 3.12 9.65
N MET A 14 1.39 4.41 9.59
CA MET A 14 0.37 5.01 10.44
C MET A 14 -0.53 5.95 9.64
N HIS A 15 -1.84 5.72 9.71
CA HIS A 15 -2.87 6.65 9.24
C HIS A 15 -4.14 6.49 10.08
N ASN A 16 -4.89 7.58 10.25
CA ASN A 16 -6.21 7.58 10.92
C ASN A 16 -7.39 7.60 9.91
N VAL A 17 -7.13 7.23 8.66
CA VAL A 17 -8.13 7.18 7.59
C VAL A 17 -9.01 5.94 7.74
N ALA A 18 -10.32 6.10 7.59
CA ALA A 18 -11.29 5.02 7.64
C ALA A 18 -11.02 3.94 6.55
N PRO A 19 -11.18 2.64 6.84
CA PRO A 19 -10.83 1.55 5.92
C PRO A 19 -11.47 1.67 4.54
N GLU A 20 -12.72 2.12 4.48
CA GLU A 20 -13.51 2.22 3.25
C GLU A 20 -12.93 3.26 2.27
N ARG A 21 -12.09 4.17 2.78
CA ARG A 21 -11.40 5.21 1.99
C ARG A 21 -9.98 4.81 1.59
N ILE A 22 -9.52 3.63 1.99
CA ILE A 22 -8.21 3.10 1.62
C ILE A 22 -8.31 2.53 0.21
N PHE A 23 -7.83 3.31 -0.76
CA PHE A 23 -7.76 2.89 -2.15
C PHE A 23 -6.31 2.57 -2.53
N ARG A 24 -6.07 1.32 -2.94
CA ARG A 24 -4.78 0.77 -3.35
C ARG A 24 -4.93 -0.09 -4.61
N PRO A 25 -3.84 -0.35 -5.37
CA PRO A 25 -3.91 -1.23 -6.54
C PRO A 25 -4.39 -2.64 -6.16
N ALA A 26 -5.17 -3.27 -7.03
CA ALA A 26 -5.73 -4.61 -6.79
C ALA A 26 -4.67 -5.69 -6.49
N ALA A 27 -3.42 -5.46 -6.90
CA ALA A 27 -2.27 -6.30 -6.57
C ALA A 27 -2.03 -6.42 -5.05
N TRP A 28 -2.27 -5.38 -4.25
CA TRP A 28 -2.08 -5.40 -2.79
C TRP A 28 -2.99 -6.43 -2.09
N ASN A 29 -4.13 -6.78 -2.69
CA ASN A 29 -5.02 -7.81 -2.15
C ASN A 29 -4.38 -9.20 -2.11
N ARG A 30 -3.38 -9.48 -2.96
CA ARG A 30 -2.64 -10.75 -2.95
C ARG A 30 -1.62 -10.84 -1.81
N PHE A 31 -1.25 -9.73 -1.21
CA PHE A 31 -0.26 -9.65 -0.14
C PHE A 31 -0.87 -9.65 1.27
N GLY A 32 -2.19 -9.78 1.42
CA GLY A 32 -2.88 -9.75 2.70
C GLY A 32 -4.04 -8.75 2.81
N GLY A 33 -4.31 -7.98 1.74
CA GLY A 33 -5.44 -7.05 1.68
C GLY A 33 -5.03 -5.58 1.68
N ALA A 34 -5.90 -4.70 1.19
CA ALA A 34 -5.60 -3.26 1.09
C ALA A 34 -5.55 -2.54 2.46
N HIS A 35 -6.13 -3.13 3.51
CA HIS A 35 -6.23 -2.53 4.85
C HIS A 35 -5.17 -3.03 5.82
N ASP A 36 -4.46 -4.11 5.50
CA ASP A 36 -3.37 -4.64 6.33
C ASP A 36 -2.10 -3.84 6.07
N THR A 37 -1.55 -3.22 7.11
CA THR A 37 -0.26 -2.54 7.06
C THR A 37 0.84 -3.50 6.63
N GLY A 38 0.78 -4.77 7.05
CA GLY A 38 1.74 -5.80 6.67
C GLY A 38 1.72 -6.12 5.17
N ALA A 39 0.55 -6.08 4.53
CA ALA A 39 0.42 -6.25 3.09
C ALA A 39 1.09 -5.10 2.33
N ASP A 40 1.04 -3.88 2.87
CA ASP A 40 1.69 -2.73 2.25
C ASP A 40 3.22 -2.85 2.24
N TYR A 41 3.79 -3.28 3.37
CA TYR A 41 5.23 -3.54 3.45
C TYR A 41 5.67 -4.63 2.47
N ARG A 42 4.95 -5.76 2.42
CA ARG A 42 5.27 -6.86 1.51
C ARG A 42 5.19 -6.43 0.04
N ALA A 43 4.15 -5.67 -0.32
CA ALA A 43 3.98 -5.20 -1.69
C ALA A 43 5.04 -4.16 -2.08
N CYS A 44 5.31 -3.16 -1.24
CA CYS A 44 6.33 -2.14 -1.52
C CYS A 44 7.73 -2.75 -1.62
N GLN A 45 8.06 -3.72 -0.76
CA GLN A 45 9.33 -4.45 -0.83
C GLN A 45 9.44 -5.30 -2.11
N THR A 46 8.35 -5.92 -2.56
CA THR A 46 8.34 -6.79 -3.75
C THR A 46 8.46 -5.98 -5.04
N TYR A 47 7.73 -4.86 -5.16
CA TYR A 47 7.69 -4.07 -6.40
C TYR A 47 8.83 -3.05 -6.51
N GLY A 48 9.44 -2.65 -5.39
CA GLY A 48 10.53 -1.69 -5.39
C GLY A 48 10.13 -0.29 -5.89
N PRO A 49 11.08 0.66 -5.88
CA PRO A 49 10.84 2.02 -6.34
C PRO A 49 10.53 2.06 -7.84
N LEU A 50 9.73 3.05 -8.27
CA LEU A 50 9.29 3.15 -9.67
C LEU A 50 10.40 3.56 -10.64
N TYR A 51 11.44 4.21 -10.12
CA TYR A 51 12.62 4.62 -10.86
C TYR A 51 13.84 4.04 -10.13
N SER A 52 14.35 2.90 -10.61
CA SER A 52 15.60 2.26 -10.17
C SER A 52 16.49 2.00 -11.35
#